data_AF-D6WR74-F1
#
_entry.id   AF-D6WR74-F1
#
_cell.length_a   1.000
_cell.length_b   1.000
_cell.length_c   1.000
_cell.angle_alpha   90.00
_cell.angle_beta   90.00
_cell.angle_gamma   90.00
#
_symmetry.space_group_name_H-M   'P 1'
#
loop_
_entity.id
_entity.type
_entity.pdbx_description
1 polymer ?
#
loop_
_entity_poly.entity_id
_entity_poly.type
_entity_poly.pdbx_seq_one_letter_code
_entity_poly.pdbx_strand_id
1 'polypeptide(L)'
;MNSTGNVLQPTHGGLHCSKDALTDVFGWFLQVLLACLAFTCLIAKRFCEPRSERRSWLIWFYDTSKQGMGAMAIHLANVWLAGQYQGDPCTWYLINFLLDSSLGLLIIFVGIRLSQYLSRKKGWEAINFGEYGKPPSANAWMAQCCLYVGLMAIVKVSITLFMQLDFWDGVKDFILSPINNPKVELAFVMLIIPFFVNMLMFWVTDNFLMHKSHSKRQARRTSAENSLLARTKVKYRTIKKKIRRRDSESDILLSGDDELLDPESVPINRHVLT
;
A
#
# COMPACT_ATOMS: atom_id res chain seq x y z
N MET A 1 -27.29 42.85 -56.36
CA MET A 1 -26.83 41.49 -56.72
C MET A 1 -25.41 41.33 -56.20
N ASN A 2 -25.22 40.36 -55.30
CA ASN A 2 -23.98 39.73 -54.81
C ASN A 2 -22.96 40.65 -54.13
N SER A 3 -23.05 40.91 -52.82
CA SER A 3 -22.73 40.00 -51.70
C SER A 3 -21.40 39.24 -51.87
N THR A 4 -20.35 39.86 -51.32
CA THR A 4 -19.35 39.26 -50.42
C THR A 4 -18.88 37.84 -50.75
N GLY A 5 -17.68 37.75 -51.31
CA GLY A 5 -16.91 36.51 -51.37
C GLY A 5 -16.64 35.97 -49.97
N ASN A 6 -17.19 34.80 -49.68
CA ASN A 6 -16.82 34.01 -48.52
C ASN A 6 -15.37 33.54 -48.68
N VAL A 7 -14.46 34.22 -47.99
CA VAL A 7 -13.13 33.69 -47.69
C VAL A 7 -13.33 32.55 -46.69
N LEU A 8 -13.18 31.32 -47.18
CA LEU A 8 -13.06 30.11 -46.37
C LEU A 8 -11.77 30.22 -45.54
N GLN A 9 -11.87 30.64 -44.28
CA GLN A 9 -10.78 30.46 -43.32
C GLN A 9 -10.68 28.97 -42.96
N PRO A 10 -9.53 28.31 -43.16
CA PRO A 10 -9.25 27.06 -42.47
C PRO A 10 -8.85 27.40 -41.04
N THR A 11 -9.75 27.17 -40.08
CA THR A 11 -9.45 27.24 -38.65
C THR A 11 -8.52 26.08 -38.26
N HIS A 12 -7.23 26.27 -38.50
CA HIS A 12 -6.17 25.57 -37.78
C HIS A 12 -5.80 26.40 -36.54
N GLY A 13 -5.97 25.83 -35.34
CA GLY A 13 -5.33 26.37 -34.14
C GLY A 13 -6.09 26.11 -32.85
N GLY A 14 -5.91 24.92 -32.28
CA GLY A 14 -6.39 24.55 -30.95
C GLY A 14 -7.16 23.24 -30.97
N LEU A 15 -6.45 22.11 -31.13
CA LEU A 15 -7.02 20.77 -30.95
C LEU A 15 -7.25 20.55 -29.44
N HIS A 16 -8.24 21.26 -28.89
CA HIS A 16 -8.67 21.13 -27.51
C HIS A 16 -9.32 19.75 -27.35
N CYS A 17 -8.95 19.03 -26.30
CA CYS A 17 -9.51 17.75 -25.93
C CYS A 17 -11.03 17.93 -25.73
N SER A 18 -11.85 17.48 -26.69
CA SER A 18 -13.32 17.57 -26.57
C SER A 18 -13.78 16.73 -25.39
N LYS A 19 -14.76 17.21 -24.62
CA LYS A 19 -15.32 16.51 -23.44
C LYS A 19 -15.75 15.07 -23.75
N ASP A 20 -16.19 14.82 -24.98
CA ASP A 20 -16.65 13.50 -25.44
C ASP A 20 -15.49 12.51 -25.71
N ALA A 21 -14.25 12.97 -25.88
CA ALA A 21 -13.11 12.10 -26.17
C ALA A 21 -12.74 11.18 -24.99
N LEU A 22 -13.07 11.57 -23.74
CA LEU A 22 -12.86 10.74 -22.56
C LEU A 22 -13.89 9.60 -22.42
N THR A 23 -15.10 9.78 -22.92
CA THR A 23 -16.21 8.82 -22.78
C THR A 23 -16.55 8.08 -24.08
N ASP A 24 -15.87 8.40 -25.17
CA ASP A 24 -15.98 7.70 -26.44
C ASP A 24 -15.55 6.22 -26.31
N VAL A 25 -15.90 5.40 -27.30
CA VAL A 25 -15.57 3.96 -27.37
C VAL A 25 -14.08 3.71 -27.09
N PHE A 26 -13.23 4.61 -27.56
CA PHE A 26 -11.78 4.58 -27.29
C PHE A 26 -11.45 4.73 -25.80
N GLY A 27 -12.09 5.65 -25.08
CA GLY A 27 -11.89 5.84 -23.64
C GLY A 27 -12.29 4.62 -22.82
N TRP A 28 -13.42 4.00 -23.15
CA TRP A 28 -13.86 2.74 -22.54
C TRP A 28 -12.88 1.59 -22.79
N PHE A 29 -12.38 1.46 -24.02
CA PHE A 29 -11.35 0.47 -24.35
C PHE A 29 -10.10 0.65 -23.50
N LEU A 30 -9.60 1.89 -23.37
CA LEU A 30 -8.42 2.19 -22.54
C LEU A 30 -8.65 1.89 -21.06
N GLN A 31 -9.83 2.20 -20.53
CA GLN A 31 -10.17 1.92 -19.13
C GLN A 31 -10.22 0.42 -18.84
N VAL A 32 -10.85 -0.36 -19.73
CA VAL A 32 -10.88 -1.83 -19.61
C VAL A 32 -9.46 -2.40 -19.71
N LEU A 33 -8.65 -1.91 -20.65
CA LEU A 33 -7.27 -2.35 -20.81
C LEU A 33 -6.45 -2.08 -19.53
N LEU A 34 -6.53 -0.87 -18.97
CA LEU A 34 -5.86 -0.51 -17.72
C LEU A 34 -6.35 -1.33 -16.53
N ALA A 35 -7.65 -1.60 -16.44
CA ALA A 35 -8.23 -2.45 -15.39
C ALA A 35 -7.72 -3.89 -15.48
N CYS A 36 -7.68 -4.47 -16.68
CA CYS A 36 -7.11 -5.80 -16.92
C CYS A 36 -5.64 -5.87 -16.53
N LEU A 37 -4.84 -4.89 -16.97
CA LEU A 37 -3.41 -4.82 -16.65
C LEU A 37 -3.17 -4.68 -15.13
N ALA A 38 -3.91 -3.79 -14.47
CA ALA A 38 -3.83 -3.62 -13.01
C ALA A 38 -4.18 -4.92 -12.27
N PHE A 39 -5.23 -5.62 -12.70
CA PHE A 39 -5.64 -6.89 -12.11
C PHE A 39 -4.57 -7.97 -12.32
N THR A 40 -4.00 -8.08 -13.52
CA THR A 40 -2.87 -8.98 -13.80
C THR A 40 -1.66 -8.67 -12.92
N CYS A 41 -1.33 -7.39 -12.71
CA CYS A 41 -0.25 -6.97 -11.80
C CYS A 41 -0.51 -7.40 -10.35
N LEU A 42 -1.75 -7.31 -9.85
CA LEU A 42 -2.10 -7.77 -8.50
C LEU A 42 -1.98 -9.30 -8.34
N ILE A 43 -2.36 -10.05 -9.37
CA ILE A 43 -2.17 -11.50 -9.42
C ILE A 43 -0.67 -11.84 -9.44
N ALA A 44 0.11 -11.18 -10.30
CA ALA A 44 1.55 -11.37 -10.39
C ALA A 44 2.23 -11.06 -9.04
N LYS A 45 1.87 -9.94 -8.40
CA LYS A 45 2.34 -9.56 -7.07
C LYS A 45 2.10 -10.69 -6.06
N ARG A 46 0.90 -11.25 -6.03
CA ARG A 46 0.57 -12.37 -5.13
C ARG A 46 1.45 -13.60 -5.35
N PHE A 47 1.78 -13.92 -6.60
CA PHE A 47 2.69 -15.03 -6.90
C PHE A 47 4.12 -14.74 -6.46
N CYS A 48 4.54 -13.47 -6.51
CA CYS A 48 5.82 -12.99 -5.99
C CYS A 48 5.87 -12.91 -4.46
N GLU A 49 4.73 -12.87 -3.75
CA GLU A 49 4.70 -12.88 -2.28
C GLU A 49 5.30 -14.20 -1.72
N PRO A 50 6.22 -14.13 -0.72
CA PRO A 50 6.79 -15.30 -0.08
C PRO A 50 5.71 -16.23 0.48
N ARG A 51 5.88 -17.55 0.30
CA ARG A 51 4.90 -18.55 0.76
C ARG A 51 4.54 -18.42 2.26
N SER A 52 5.45 -17.91 3.09
CA SER A 52 5.25 -17.78 4.55
C SER A 52 4.38 -16.59 4.98
N GLU A 53 4.15 -15.62 4.09
CA GLU A 53 3.30 -14.42 4.34
C GLU A 53 2.09 -14.36 3.39
N ARG A 54 2.01 -15.26 2.42
CA ARG A 54 0.93 -15.31 1.42
C ARG A 54 -0.45 -15.47 2.05
N ARG A 55 -1.35 -14.54 1.73
CA ARG A 55 -2.76 -14.54 2.15
C ARG A 55 -3.53 -15.70 1.49
N SER A 56 -4.55 -16.22 2.18
CA SER A 56 -5.49 -17.18 1.59
C SER A 56 -6.23 -16.53 0.41
N TRP A 57 -6.71 -17.33 -0.54
CA TRP A 57 -7.42 -16.82 -1.72
C TRP A 57 -8.67 -15.99 -1.35
N LEU A 58 -9.38 -16.38 -0.29
CA LEU A 58 -10.56 -15.66 0.19
C LEU A 58 -10.21 -14.28 0.75
N ILE A 59 -9.16 -14.18 1.58
CA ILE A 59 -8.71 -12.88 2.14
C ILE A 59 -8.17 -11.98 1.03
N TRP A 60 -7.41 -12.55 0.09
CA TRP A 60 -6.93 -11.81 -1.08
C TRP A 60 -8.09 -11.29 -1.93
N PHE A 61 -9.13 -12.10 -2.15
CA PHE A 61 -10.32 -11.67 -2.86
C PHE A 61 -11.03 -10.53 -2.13
N TYR A 62 -11.18 -10.61 -0.80
CA TYR A 62 -11.74 -9.53 0.01
C TYR A 62 -10.94 -8.22 -0.06
N ASP A 63 -9.61 -8.27 -0.01
CA ASP A 63 -8.77 -7.08 -0.15
C ASP A 63 -8.80 -6.50 -1.58
N THR A 64 -8.82 -7.37 -2.58
CA THR A 64 -8.82 -6.97 -4.00
C THR A 64 -10.18 -6.42 -4.42
N SER A 65 -11.28 -7.03 -3.98
CA SER A 65 -12.64 -6.54 -4.27
C SER A 65 -12.90 -5.18 -3.63
N LYS A 66 -12.41 -4.92 -2.41
CA LYS A 66 -12.45 -3.58 -1.80
C LYS A 66 -11.73 -2.53 -2.66
N GLN A 67 -10.55 -2.86 -3.18
CA GLN A 67 -9.81 -1.97 -4.09
C GLN A 67 -10.60 -1.71 -5.38
N GLY A 68 -11.21 -2.76 -5.95
CA GLY A 68 -12.08 -2.63 -7.12
C GLY A 68 -13.28 -1.71 -6.86
N MET A 69 -13.96 -1.86 -5.71
CA MET A 69 -15.07 -0.98 -5.31
C MET A 69 -14.61 0.47 -5.12
N GLY A 70 -13.43 0.68 -4.53
CA GLY A 70 -12.84 2.02 -4.39
C GLY A 70 -12.50 2.65 -5.74
N ALA A 71 -11.87 1.89 -6.63
CA ALA A 71 -11.53 2.35 -7.99
C ALA A 71 -12.79 2.70 -8.79
N MET A 72 -13.85 1.89 -8.68
CA MET A 72 -15.16 2.19 -9.27
C MET A 72 -15.76 3.48 -8.71
N ALA A 73 -15.75 3.67 -7.39
CA ALA A 73 -16.28 4.89 -6.77
C ALA A 73 -15.52 6.15 -7.22
N ILE A 74 -14.19 6.10 -7.27
CA ILE A 74 -13.36 7.21 -7.76
C ILE A 74 -13.60 7.47 -9.25
N HIS A 75 -13.73 6.41 -10.06
CA HIS A 75 -14.03 6.55 -11.48
C HIS A 75 -15.38 7.25 -11.72
N LEU A 76 -16.43 6.84 -11.01
CA LEU A 76 -17.75 7.49 -11.09
C LEU A 76 -17.69 8.96 -10.64
N ALA A 77 -16.95 9.25 -9.56
CA ALA A 77 -16.75 10.62 -9.10
C ALA A 77 -15.98 11.47 -10.13
N ASN A 78 -14.96 10.90 -10.79
CA ASN A 78 -14.20 11.58 -11.83
C ASN A 78 -15.07 11.90 -13.05
N VAL A 79 -15.89 10.95 -13.51
CA VAL A 79 -16.81 11.17 -14.63
C VAL A 79 -17.82 12.26 -14.29
N TRP A 80 -18.38 12.24 -13.07
CA TRP A 80 -19.31 13.28 -12.61
C TRP A 80 -18.65 14.67 -12.57
N LEU A 81 -17.45 14.78 -12.00
CA LEU A 81 -16.70 16.04 -11.91
C LEU A 81 -16.28 16.57 -13.29
N ALA A 82 -15.89 15.68 -14.21
CA ALA A 82 -15.53 16.06 -15.57
C ALA A 82 -16.70 16.75 -16.29
N GLY A 83 -17.95 16.34 -16.00
CA GLY A 83 -19.15 16.99 -16.53
C GLY A 83 -19.38 18.42 -16.01
N GLN A 84 -18.85 18.75 -14.83
CA GLN A 84 -19.01 20.08 -14.22
C GLN A 84 -17.92 21.07 -14.65
N TYR A 85 -16.76 20.58 -15.12
CA TYR A 85 -15.61 21.41 -15.42
C TYR A 85 -15.73 22.13 -16.77
N GLN A 86 -15.34 23.41 -16.82
CA GLN A 86 -15.44 24.26 -18.02
C GLN A 86 -14.09 24.64 -18.66
N GLY A 87 -12.98 24.03 -18.23
CA GLY A 87 -11.64 24.23 -18.81
C GLY A 87 -11.17 23.07 -19.69
N ASP A 88 -9.85 22.97 -19.92
CA ASP A 88 -9.26 21.84 -20.63
C ASP A 88 -9.40 20.51 -19.84
N PRO A 89 -10.15 19.53 -20.34
CA PRO A 89 -10.42 18.29 -19.61
C PRO A 89 -9.20 17.39 -19.50
N CYS A 90 -8.30 17.40 -20.49
CA CYS A 90 -7.11 16.56 -20.51
C CYS A 90 -6.13 16.97 -19.39
N THR A 91 -5.83 18.25 -19.28
CA THR A 91 -5.04 18.80 -18.16
C THR A 91 -5.69 18.53 -16.81
N TRP A 92 -6.96 18.88 -16.69
CA TRP A 92 -7.68 18.79 -15.43
C TRP A 92 -7.70 17.34 -14.93
N TYR A 93 -7.95 16.40 -15.84
CA TYR A 93 -7.89 14.97 -15.57
C TYR A 93 -6.49 14.55 -15.11
N LEU A 94 -5.43 14.99 -15.79
CA LEU A 94 -4.05 14.66 -15.42
C LEU A 94 -3.71 15.15 -14.02
N ILE A 95 -3.97 16.43 -13.71
CA ILE A 95 -3.66 17.01 -12.39
C ILE A 95 -4.47 16.29 -11.31
N ASN A 96 -5.77 16.09 -11.53
CA ASN A 96 -6.61 15.37 -10.60
C ASN A 96 -6.07 13.94 -10.36
N PHE A 97 -5.68 13.23 -11.42
CA PHE A 97 -5.09 11.89 -11.34
C PHE A 97 -3.75 11.86 -10.58
N LEU A 98 -2.87 12.83 -10.85
CA LEU A 98 -1.59 12.95 -10.15
C LEU A 98 -1.77 13.28 -8.67
N LEU A 99 -2.78 14.08 -8.32
CA LEU A 99 -3.13 14.38 -6.93
C LEU A 99 -3.73 13.17 -6.21
N ASP A 100 -4.66 12.47 -6.86
CA ASP A 100 -5.25 11.22 -6.36
C ASP A 100 -4.13 10.18 -6.09
N SER A 101 -3.10 10.14 -6.93
CA SER A 101 -1.99 9.20 -6.80
C SER A 101 -0.86 9.62 -5.86
N SER A 102 -0.83 10.87 -5.42
CA SER A 102 0.17 11.39 -4.48
C SER A 102 -0.45 11.69 -3.12
N LEU A 103 -1.19 12.80 -3.00
CA LEU A 103 -1.89 13.20 -1.79
C LEU A 103 -2.99 12.21 -1.41
N GLY A 104 -3.68 11.62 -2.38
CA GLY A 104 -4.70 10.62 -2.12
C GLY A 104 -4.14 9.38 -1.41
N LEU A 105 -2.99 8.85 -1.87
CA LEU A 105 -2.32 7.75 -1.17
C LEU A 105 -1.91 8.10 0.27
N LEU A 106 -1.43 9.33 0.48
CA LEU A 106 -1.06 9.80 1.82
C LEU A 106 -2.28 9.82 2.75
N ILE A 107 -3.40 10.37 2.29
CA ILE A 107 -4.65 10.42 3.05
C ILE A 107 -5.17 9.01 3.32
N ILE A 108 -5.15 8.11 2.32
CA ILE A 108 -5.54 6.70 2.49
C ILE A 108 -4.66 6.02 3.54
N PHE A 109 -3.34 6.22 3.47
CA PHE A 109 -2.40 5.66 4.43
C PHE A 109 -2.73 6.12 5.85
N VAL A 110 -2.87 7.44 6.06
CA VAL A 110 -3.21 8.00 7.37
C VAL A 110 -4.57 7.48 7.85
N GLY A 111 -5.57 7.45 6.97
CA GLY A 111 -6.92 6.97 7.26
C GLY A 111 -6.94 5.51 7.71
N ILE A 112 -6.30 4.61 6.96
CA ILE A 112 -6.21 3.18 7.32
C ILE A 112 -5.47 3.01 8.67
N ARG A 113 -4.36 3.73 8.88
CA ARG A 113 -3.59 3.65 10.13
C ARG A 113 -4.39 4.17 11.32
N LEU A 114 -5.15 5.25 11.14
CA LEU A 114 -6.05 5.80 12.14
C LEU A 114 -7.19 4.82 12.45
N SER A 115 -7.83 4.23 11.44
CA SER A 115 -8.87 3.21 11.62
C SER A 115 -8.35 2.00 12.40
N GLN A 116 -7.16 1.51 12.08
CA GLN A 116 -6.50 0.41 12.80
C GLN A 116 -6.15 0.79 14.24
N TYR A 117 -5.69 2.03 14.48
CA TYR A 117 -5.42 2.54 15.83
C TYR A 117 -6.71 2.62 16.66
N LEU A 118 -7.78 3.19 16.11
CA LEU A 118 -9.08 3.30 16.76
C LEU A 118 -9.70 1.93 17.02
N SER A 119 -9.57 1.01 16.07
CA SER A 119 -9.99 -0.40 16.19
C SER A 119 -9.33 -1.07 17.40
N ARG A 120 -8.00 -0.97 17.53
CA ARG A 120 -7.26 -1.54 18.66
C ARG A 120 -7.60 -0.90 19.99
N LYS A 121 -7.83 0.42 20.01
CA LYS A 121 -8.16 1.14 21.25
C LYS A 121 -9.58 0.83 21.74
N LYS A 122 -10.55 0.68 20.82
CA LYS A 122 -11.96 0.41 21.13
C LYS A 122 -12.35 -1.08 21.11
N GLY A 123 -11.44 -1.96 20.71
CA GLY A 123 -11.68 -3.40 20.58
C GLY A 123 -12.61 -3.78 19.41
N TRP A 124 -12.75 -2.92 18.41
CA TRP A 124 -13.64 -3.17 17.27
C TRP A 124 -12.92 -3.96 16.19
N GLU A 125 -12.90 -5.29 16.30
CA GLU A 125 -12.21 -6.16 15.33
C GLU A 125 -12.77 -6.05 13.91
N ALA A 126 -14.07 -5.73 13.76
CA ALA A 126 -14.72 -5.62 12.45
C ALA A 126 -14.12 -4.54 11.54
N ILE A 127 -13.56 -3.46 12.11
CA ILE A 127 -12.95 -2.35 11.35
C ILE A 127 -11.41 -2.48 11.24
N ASN A 128 -10.83 -3.56 11.76
CA ASN A 128 -9.39 -3.78 11.68
C ASN A 128 -9.01 -4.25 10.27
N PHE A 129 -8.52 -3.34 9.44
CA PHE A 129 -8.15 -3.65 8.06
C PHE A 129 -7.26 -4.89 7.94
N GLY A 130 -7.73 -5.86 7.15
CA GLY A 130 -7.04 -7.10 6.83
C GLY A 130 -7.23 -8.24 7.84
N GLU A 131 -8.02 -8.03 8.91
CA GLU A 131 -8.54 -9.10 9.76
C GLU A 131 -10.04 -9.28 9.50
N TYR A 132 -10.46 -10.49 9.16
CA TYR A 132 -11.85 -10.79 8.79
C TYR A 132 -12.54 -11.78 9.75
N GLY A 133 -11.89 -12.13 10.86
CA GLY A 133 -12.33 -13.17 11.78
C GLY A 133 -11.88 -14.59 11.40
N LYS A 134 -12.24 -15.56 12.23
CA LYS A 134 -11.99 -17.01 12.04
C LYS A 134 -13.30 -17.77 12.33
N PRO A 135 -14.07 -18.23 11.31
CA PRO A 135 -13.82 -18.11 9.87
C PRO A 135 -13.96 -16.67 9.33
N PRO A 136 -13.42 -16.36 8.13
CA PRO A 136 -13.58 -15.04 7.51
C PRO A 136 -15.06 -14.71 7.30
N SER A 137 -15.51 -13.61 7.89
CA SER A 137 -16.91 -13.19 7.87
C SER A 137 -17.18 -12.15 6.78
N ALA A 138 -18.27 -12.34 6.04
CA ALA A 138 -18.71 -11.39 5.01
C ALA A 138 -19.12 -10.04 5.60
N ASN A 139 -19.65 -10.02 6.83
CA ASN A 139 -20.05 -8.80 7.51
C ASN A 139 -18.84 -7.91 7.86
N ALA A 140 -17.72 -8.50 8.30
CA ALA A 140 -16.49 -7.74 8.53
C ALA A 140 -15.93 -7.19 7.20
N TRP A 141 -16.00 -7.97 6.12
CA TRP A 141 -15.63 -7.48 4.79
C TRP A 141 -16.49 -6.27 4.38
N MET A 142 -17.81 -6.36 4.53
CA MET A 142 -18.73 -5.29 4.17
C MET A 142 -18.46 -4.02 4.99
N ALA A 143 -18.26 -4.15 6.30
CA ALA A 143 -17.91 -3.01 7.16
C ALA A 143 -16.58 -2.35 6.74
N GLN A 144 -15.54 -3.14 6.47
CA GLN A 144 -14.26 -2.62 5.97
C GLN A 144 -14.38 -2.01 4.58
N CYS A 145 -15.22 -2.58 3.71
CA CYS A 145 -15.48 -2.07 2.37
C CYS A 145 -16.18 -0.71 2.44
N CYS A 146 -17.25 -0.59 3.24
CA CYS A 146 -17.93 0.68 3.45
C CYS A 146 -17.00 1.74 4.04
N LEU A 147 -16.17 1.38 5.03
CA LEU A 147 -15.19 2.30 5.60
C LEU A 147 -14.17 2.74 4.55
N TYR A 148 -13.68 1.81 3.74
CA TYR A 148 -12.71 2.09 2.68
C TYR A 148 -13.30 2.99 1.57
N VAL A 149 -14.52 2.72 1.12
CA VAL A 149 -15.22 3.57 0.14
C VAL A 149 -15.49 4.96 0.75
N GLY A 150 -15.86 5.04 2.03
CA GLY A 150 -15.98 6.32 2.74
C GLY A 150 -14.65 7.09 2.79
N LEU A 151 -13.53 6.39 3.05
CA LEU A 151 -12.21 6.99 3.01
C LEU A 151 -11.83 7.49 1.60
N MET A 152 -12.18 6.73 0.57
CA MET A 152 -12.03 7.15 -0.83
C MET A 152 -12.86 8.39 -1.16
N ALA A 153 -14.09 8.47 -0.64
CA ALA A 153 -14.92 9.66 -0.79
C ALA A 153 -14.29 10.88 -0.08
N ILE A 154 -13.73 10.70 1.12
CA ILE A 154 -13.01 11.76 1.85
C ILE A 154 -11.82 12.23 1.03
N VAL A 155 -10.97 11.32 0.55
CA VAL A 155 -9.84 11.63 -0.33
C VAL A 155 -10.34 12.45 -1.51
N LYS A 156 -11.40 11.99 -2.18
CA LYS A 156 -11.89 12.63 -3.37
C LYS A 156 -12.40 14.04 -3.12
N VAL A 157 -13.14 14.24 -2.04
CA VAL A 157 -13.61 15.56 -1.62
C VAL A 157 -12.42 16.45 -1.26
N SER A 158 -11.44 15.95 -0.51
CA SER A 158 -10.23 16.71 -0.15
C SER A 158 -9.42 17.15 -1.38
N ILE A 159 -9.20 16.26 -2.35
CA ILE A 159 -8.51 16.60 -3.61
C ILE A 159 -9.32 17.62 -4.40
N THR A 160 -10.64 17.43 -4.51
CA THR A 160 -11.51 18.35 -5.25
C THR A 160 -11.50 19.75 -4.62
N LEU A 161 -11.55 19.85 -3.29
CA LEU A 161 -11.43 21.13 -2.58
C LEU A 161 -10.04 21.76 -2.76
N PHE A 162 -8.98 20.97 -2.69
CA PHE A 162 -7.61 21.45 -2.90
C PHE A 162 -7.36 21.98 -4.32
N MET A 163 -8.08 21.41 -5.29
CA MET A 163 -8.05 21.84 -6.69
C MET A 163 -8.75 23.19 -6.94
N GLN A 164 -9.59 23.67 -6.01
CA GLN A 164 -10.24 24.98 -6.11
C GLN A 164 -9.30 26.16 -5.79
N LEU A 165 -8.05 25.89 -5.41
CA LEU A 165 -7.06 26.92 -5.12
C LEU A 165 -6.40 27.41 -6.42
N ASP A 166 -6.21 28.72 -6.56
CA ASP A 166 -5.76 29.34 -7.82
C ASP A 166 -4.28 29.08 -8.20
N PHE A 167 -3.52 28.30 -7.41
CA PHE A 167 -2.09 28.07 -7.67
C PHE A 167 -1.82 27.08 -8.82
N TRP A 168 -2.85 26.36 -9.28
CA TRP A 168 -2.70 25.28 -10.27
C TRP A 168 -2.44 25.77 -11.69
N ASP A 169 -2.77 27.02 -12.00
CA ASP A 169 -2.59 27.58 -13.34
C ASP A 169 -1.12 27.58 -13.77
N GLY A 170 -0.19 27.91 -12.87
CA GLY A 170 1.25 27.85 -13.16
C GLY A 170 1.80 26.42 -13.28
N VAL A 171 1.17 25.45 -12.61
CA VAL A 171 1.57 24.03 -12.68
C VAL A 171 1.12 23.41 -14.00
N LYS A 172 -0.06 23.80 -14.49
CA LYS A 172 -0.60 23.39 -15.79
C LYS A 172 0.37 23.70 -16.94
N ASP A 173 0.86 24.93 -16.99
CA ASP A 173 1.74 25.38 -18.07
C ASP A 173 3.09 24.65 -18.04
N PHE A 174 3.62 24.34 -16.85
CA PHE A 174 4.85 23.57 -16.69
C PHE A 174 4.70 22.12 -17.20
N ILE A 175 3.61 21.43 -16.84
CA ILE A 175 3.39 20.02 -17.19
C ILE A 175 3.14 19.82 -18.69
N LEU A 176 2.48 20.78 -19.36
CA LEU A 176 2.05 20.65 -20.76
C LEU A 176 3.00 21.29 -21.77
N SER A 177 3.88 22.21 -21.34
CA SER A 177 4.91 22.80 -22.20
C SER A 177 5.76 21.82 -23.05
N PRO A 178 5.97 20.54 -22.69
CA PRO A 178 6.87 19.67 -23.45
C PRO A 178 6.29 18.98 -24.71
N ILE A 179 4.98 19.02 -24.99
CA ILE A 179 4.37 18.15 -26.02
C ILE A 179 3.71 18.95 -27.15
N ASN A 180 4.40 19.07 -28.29
CA ASN A 180 3.90 19.81 -29.46
C ASN A 180 2.94 19.00 -30.37
N ASN A 181 2.59 17.76 -30.00
CA ASN A 181 1.69 16.91 -30.80
C ASN A 181 0.48 16.42 -29.98
N PRO A 182 -0.75 16.86 -30.32
CA PRO A 182 -1.92 16.63 -29.48
C PRO A 182 -2.34 15.15 -29.41
N LYS A 183 -2.02 14.33 -30.41
CA LYS A 183 -2.31 12.88 -30.37
C LYS A 183 -1.37 12.14 -29.42
N VAL A 184 -0.11 12.57 -29.35
CA VAL A 184 0.89 11.98 -28.47
C VAL A 184 0.64 12.41 -27.03
N GLU A 185 0.26 13.68 -26.83
CA GLU A 185 -0.16 14.21 -25.53
C GLU A 185 -1.33 13.40 -24.95
N LEU A 186 -2.38 13.19 -25.75
CA LEU A 186 -3.54 12.40 -25.36
C LEU A 186 -3.16 10.96 -24.94
N ALA A 187 -2.35 10.28 -25.73
CA ALA A 187 -1.89 8.92 -25.41
C ALA A 187 -1.01 8.88 -24.15
N PHE A 188 -0.17 9.89 -23.95
CA PHE A 188 0.72 9.94 -22.78
C PHE A 188 -0.07 10.17 -21.49
N VAL A 189 -0.99 11.13 -21.51
CA VAL A 189 -1.82 11.55 -20.36
C VAL A 189 -2.85 10.49 -19.97
N MET A 190 -3.45 9.81 -20.94
CA MET A 190 -4.53 8.86 -20.67
C MET A 190 -4.09 7.40 -20.53
N LEU A 191 -2.96 7.02 -21.15
CA LEU A 191 -2.51 5.62 -21.15
C LEU A 191 -1.17 5.43 -20.44
N ILE A 192 -0.12 6.13 -20.85
CA ILE A 192 1.24 5.85 -20.37
C ILE A 192 1.39 6.21 -18.89
N ILE A 193 1.11 7.46 -18.51
CA ILE A 193 1.19 7.88 -17.11
C ILE A 193 0.24 7.05 -16.25
N PRO A 194 -1.07 6.92 -16.58
CA PRO A 194 -1.99 6.15 -15.76
C PRO A 194 -1.62 4.68 -15.63
N PHE A 195 -1.02 4.06 -16.64
CA PHE A 195 -0.57 2.68 -16.56
C PHE A 195 0.44 2.47 -15.42
N PHE A 196 1.55 3.22 -15.42
CA PHE A 196 2.59 3.04 -14.41
C PHE A 196 2.14 3.49 -13.02
N VAL A 197 1.43 4.62 -12.96
CA VAL A 197 0.95 5.17 -11.69
C VAL A 197 -0.14 4.30 -11.09
N ASN A 198 -1.10 3.78 -11.88
CA ASN A 198 -2.11 2.85 -11.35
C ASN A 198 -1.49 1.53 -10.88
N MET A 199 -0.49 1.01 -11.60
CA MET A 199 0.25 -0.16 -11.13
C MET A 199 0.88 0.09 -9.76
N LEU A 200 1.52 1.24 -9.57
CA LEU A 200 2.09 1.64 -8.28
C LEU A 200 1.00 1.84 -7.21
N MET A 201 -0.09 2.52 -7.56
CA MET A 201 -1.24 2.78 -6.69
C MET A 201 -1.82 1.49 -6.13
N PHE A 202 -2.18 0.54 -6.98
CA PHE A 202 -2.75 -0.74 -6.56
C PHE A 202 -1.73 -1.55 -5.77
N TRP A 203 -0.45 -1.53 -6.15
CA TRP A 203 0.60 -2.20 -5.40
C TRP A 203 0.72 -1.65 -3.97
N VAL A 204 0.79 -0.33 -3.82
CA VAL A 204 0.96 0.37 -2.54
C VAL A 204 -0.30 0.22 -1.68
N THR A 205 -1.47 0.42 -2.26
CA THR A 205 -2.76 0.30 -1.58
C THR A 205 -2.99 -1.13 -1.08
N ASP A 206 -2.69 -2.14 -1.88
CA ASP A 206 -2.72 -3.54 -1.42
C ASP A 206 -1.73 -3.77 -0.27
N ASN A 207 -0.57 -3.10 -0.24
CA ASN A 207 0.33 -3.18 0.92
C ASN A 207 -0.24 -2.52 2.18
N PHE A 208 -1.06 -1.47 2.05
CA PHE A 208 -1.72 -0.82 3.19
C PHE A 208 -2.86 -1.67 3.75
N LEU A 209 -3.63 -2.31 2.85
CA LEU A 209 -4.74 -3.19 3.21
C LEU A 209 -4.24 -4.56 3.72
N MET A 210 -3.09 -5.02 3.24
CA MET A 210 -2.48 -6.26 3.70
C MET A 210 -2.19 -6.19 5.19
N HIS A 211 -2.82 -7.10 5.94
CA HIS A 211 -2.51 -7.30 7.34
C HIS A 211 -1.09 -7.82 7.53
N LYS A 212 -0.15 -6.92 7.80
CA LYS A 212 1.16 -7.27 8.35
C LYS A 212 1.02 -7.25 9.87
N SER A 213 0.66 -8.39 10.45
CA SER A 213 0.68 -8.56 11.90
C SER A 213 2.10 -8.31 12.39
N HIS A 214 2.37 -7.10 12.88
CA HIS A 214 3.63 -6.79 13.56
C HIS A 214 3.83 -7.77 14.72
N SER A 215 2.74 -8.19 15.37
CA SER A 215 2.74 -9.19 16.45
C SER A 215 3.21 -10.57 16.00
N LYS A 216 2.74 -11.12 14.86
CA LYS A 216 3.26 -12.42 14.35
C LYS A 216 4.70 -12.32 13.85
N ARG A 217 5.10 -11.19 13.24
CA ARG A 217 6.49 -10.98 12.80
C ARG A 217 7.43 -10.85 13.99
N GLN A 218 6.99 -10.16 15.04
CA GLN A 218 7.74 -10.02 16.29
C GLN A 218 7.79 -11.35 17.04
N ALA A 219 6.68 -12.07 17.17
CA ALA A 219 6.66 -13.42 17.75
C ALA A 219 7.55 -14.41 16.98
N ARG A 220 7.57 -14.37 15.63
CA ARG A 220 8.50 -15.18 14.82
C ARG A 220 9.95 -14.76 15.03
N ARG A 221 10.25 -13.47 15.09
CA ARG A 221 11.61 -12.96 15.40
C ARG A 221 12.05 -13.40 16.79
N THR A 222 11.23 -13.20 17.82
CA THR A 222 11.52 -13.61 19.19
C THR A 222 11.65 -15.13 19.31
N SER A 223 10.84 -15.92 18.60
CA SER A 223 10.96 -17.38 18.56
C SER A 223 12.25 -17.84 17.87
N ALA A 224 12.63 -17.21 16.75
CA ALA A 224 13.90 -17.50 16.07
C ALA A 224 15.11 -17.10 16.92
N GLU A 225 15.06 -15.97 17.60
CA GLU A 225 16.08 -15.48 18.52
C GLU A 225 16.23 -16.42 19.73
N ASN A 226 15.11 -16.85 20.33
CA ASN A 226 15.09 -17.85 21.39
C ASN A 226 15.67 -19.20 20.94
N SER A 227 15.38 -19.63 19.71
CA SER A 227 15.94 -20.85 19.11
C SER A 227 17.46 -20.76 18.89
N LEU A 228 17.95 -19.61 18.40
CA LEU A 228 19.38 -19.34 18.23
C LEU A 228 20.11 -19.28 19.58
N LEU A 229 19.51 -18.63 20.58
CA LEU A 229 20.04 -18.59 21.95
C LEU A 229 20.09 -19.99 22.56
N ALA A 230 19.06 -20.83 22.37
CA ALA A 230 19.05 -22.21 22.83
C ALA A 230 20.18 -23.04 22.20
N ARG A 231 20.37 -22.95 20.88
CA ARG A 231 21.48 -23.64 20.17
C ARG A 231 22.85 -23.18 20.67
N THR A 232 23.02 -21.88 20.91
CA THR A 232 24.28 -21.31 21.42
C THR A 232 24.57 -21.79 22.85
N LYS A 233 23.57 -21.81 23.74
CA LYS A 233 23.70 -22.34 25.10
C LYS A 233 24.09 -23.82 25.13
N VAL A 234 23.50 -24.65 24.27
CA VAL A 234 23.88 -26.07 24.14
C VAL A 234 25.33 -26.19 23.70
N LYS A 235 25.75 -25.43 22.68
CA LYS A 235 27.14 -25.43 22.19
C LYS A 235 28.13 -25.03 23.28
N TYR A 236 27.84 -23.99 24.05
CA TYR A 236 28.66 -23.55 25.18
C TYR A 236 28.76 -24.62 26.28
N ARG A 237 27.64 -25.24 26.67
CA ARG A 237 27.64 -26.34 27.66
C ARG A 237 28.47 -27.54 27.19
N THR A 238 28.36 -27.91 25.93
CA THR A 238 29.15 -29.01 25.35
C THR A 238 30.65 -28.69 25.35
N ILE A 239 31.03 -27.46 25.00
CA ILE A 239 32.43 -27.01 25.06
C ILE A 239 32.93 -27.00 26.51
N LYS A 240 32.18 -26.43 27.45
CA LYS A 240 32.55 -26.42 28.89
C LYS A 240 32.71 -27.84 29.45
N LYS A 241 31.84 -28.78 29.06
CA LYS A 241 31.95 -30.19 29.47
C LYS A 241 33.18 -30.88 28.85
N LYS A 242 33.53 -30.55 27.59
CA LYS A 242 34.77 -31.03 26.96
C LYS A 242 36.01 -30.48 27.67
N ILE A 243 36.02 -29.19 28.01
CA ILE A 243 37.12 -28.56 28.76
C ILE A 243 37.26 -29.23 30.13
N ARG A 244 36.18 -29.34 30.92
CA ARG A 244 36.22 -30.06 32.22
C ARG A 244 36.69 -31.51 32.12
N ARG A 245 36.31 -32.23 31.06
CA ARG A 245 36.81 -33.61 30.84
C ARG A 245 38.30 -33.61 30.52
N ARG A 246 38.78 -32.63 29.76
CA ARG A 246 40.20 -32.48 29.45
C ARG A 246 41.01 -32.13 30.70
N ASP A 247 40.49 -31.24 31.52
CA ASP A 247 41.08 -30.87 32.82
C ASP A 247 41.11 -32.09 33.75
N SER A 248 40.02 -32.87 33.85
CA SER A 248 40.00 -34.13 34.61
C SER A 248 40.94 -35.21 34.05
N GLU A 249 41.19 -35.25 32.73
CA GLU A 249 42.19 -36.17 32.15
C GLU A 249 43.62 -35.68 32.39
N SER A 250 43.86 -34.37 32.54
CA SER A 250 45.14 -33.83 32.99
C SER A 250 45.35 -33.91 34.51
N ASP A 251 44.28 -33.92 35.32
CA ASP A 251 44.34 -34.06 36.78
C ASP A 251 44.72 -35.49 37.23
N ILE A 252 44.67 -36.49 36.33
CA ILE A 252 45.22 -37.83 36.58
C ILE A 252 46.77 -37.84 36.48
N LEU A 253 47.39 -36.76 35.99
CA LEU A 253 48.85 -36.60 35.94
C LEU A 253 49.40 -35.51 36.87
N LEU A 254 48.56 -34.89 37.71
CA LEU A 254 48.98 -33.87 38.68
C LEU A 254 48.27 -34.09 40.03
N SER A 255 48.42 -35.29 40.60
CA SER A 255 48.24 -35.49 42.04
C SER A 255 49.50 -34.97 42.75
N GLY A 256 49.53 -33.68 43.04
CA GLY A 256 50.62 -33.06 43.77
C GLY A 256 50.41 -31.55 43.83
N ASP A 257 49.71 -31.14 44.88
CA ASP A 257 49.74 -29.80 45.47
C ASP A 257 49.07 -28.67 44.66
N ASP A 258 47.87 -28.25 45.08
CA ASP A 258 47.73 -26.99 45.83
C ASP A 258 46.28 -26.66 46.17
N GLU A 259 46.13 -26.24 47.42
CA GLU A 259 44.94 -25.72 48.08
C GLU A 259 44.63 -24.28 47.64
N LEU A 260 43.47 -23.75 48.03
CA LEU A 260 43.02 -22.35 47.96
C LEU A 260 42.53 -21.81 46.60
N LEU A 261 41.21 -21.56 46.50
CA LEU A 261 40.61 -20.22 46.55
C LEU A 261 39.08 -20.31 46.35
N ASP A 262 38.35 -20.06 47.44
CA ASP A 262 36.93 -19.70 47.43
C ASP A 262 36.73 -18.34 46.76
N PRO A 263 35.56 -18.11 46.12
CA PRO A 263 34.92 -16.81 46.17
C PRO A 263 33.53 -16.91 46.81
N GLU A 264 33.43 -16.29 47.98
CA GLU A 264 32.22 -15.93 48.71
C GLU A 264 31.06 -15.41 47.84
N SER A 265 29.90 -16.01 48.09
CA SER A 265 28.60 -15.42 48.49
C SER A 265 28.01 -14.18 47.78
N VAL A 266 26.67 -14.24 47.56
CA VAL A 266 25.61 -13.23 47.88
C VAL A 266 24.29 -13.60 47.16
N PRO A 267 23.10 -13.37 47.75
CA PRO A 267 22.11 -14.44 47.97
C PRO A 267 20.79 -14.32 47.20
N ILE A 268 20.06 -15.43 47.11
CA ILE A 268 18.65 -15.49 46.66
C ILE A 268 17.75 -15.25 47.88
N ASN A 269 17.13 -14.09 47.95
CA ASN A 269 16.09 -13.78 48.93
C ASN A 269 14.78 -14.47 48.51
N ARG A 270 14.31 -15.45 49.31
CA ARG A 270 13.00 -16.10 49.13
C ARG A 270 12.20 -15.88 50.40
N HIS A 271 11.34 -14.86 50.38
CA HIS A 271 10.28 -14.73 51.38
C HIS A 271 9.26 -15.86 51.19
N VAL A 272 9.06 -16.64 52.25
CA VAL A 272 7.95 -17.57 52.47
C VAL A 272 7.24 -17.07 53.73
N LEU A 273 5.91 -16.94 53.67
CA LEU A 273 4.96 -17.11 54.78
C LEU A 273 3.61 -17.38 54.10
N THR A 274 3.17 -18.64 54.13
CA THR A 274 2.09 -19.19 55.00
C THR A 274 0.74 -18.57 54.76
#